data_AF-A0A521QCV6-F1
#
_entry.id   AF-A0A521QCV6-F1
#
_cell.length_a   1.000
_cell.length_b   1.000
_cell.length_c   1.000
_cell.angle_alpha   90.00
_cell.angle_beta   90.00
_cell.angle_gamma   90.00
#
_symmetry.space_group_name_H-M   'P 1'
#
loop_
_entity.id
_entity.type
_entity.pdbx_description
1 polymer ?
#
loop_
_entity_poly.entity_id
_entity_poly.type
_entity_poly.pdbx_seq_one_letter_code
_entity_poly.pdbx_strand_id
1 'polypeptide(L)'
;MLRLTEIKLPIDHPRHAIHDAIVGRLGIRVDELHGFTLFRRGYDARKPSAISFIYTLDVDVANEEKVLRRCKNDPHVKPAPDTRYYFVAQAPENLVERPVVIGTGPCGLFAGLILAQMGFRPIILERGKEVRERSKDTWGLWRKHELNPESNVQFGEGGAGTFSDGKLYSQVKDPKHYSRKVLHEFIKAGAPPEIEYVSKPHIGTFRLVGMVEVMRANIIELGGEVRFQSRVSDIEIDNGQVRGVTLANGAHIATRHVVLAIGHSARDTFEMLHRRGVYLEAKPFSVGFRIEHPQALIDRARFGPNAGNPLLGAADYKLVHHASNGRSVYSFCMCPGGTVVAATSEAGRVVTNGMSQYSRNERNANSGIVVGITPGDYPGDPLAGIAFQRKWESRAFELGGGNYNAPGQLVGDFIAQRPSTKLGVVLPSYTPGVTLGDLSATLPDYVIEAVREALPAFEKTIKGFAMHDAVLTGVETRTSSPVRIKRDESYQSLNAKGLYPAGEGAGYAGGIMSAAIDGIEVAEAVALDMVK
;
A
#
# COMPACT_ATOMS: atom_id res chain seq x y z
N MET A 1 -29.53 1.11 -14.73
CA MET A 1 -28.42 1.89 -15.31
C MET A 1 -27.64 1.04 -16.30
N LEU A 2 -27.10 1.67 -17.33
CA LEU A 2 -26.20 1.03 -18.31
C LEU A 2 -24.76 1.46 -18.08
N ARG A 3 -23.80 0.55 -18.25
CA ARG A 3 -22.36 0.85 -18.23
C ARG A 3 -21.83 1.01 -19.65
N LEU A 4 -21.23 2.17 -19.92
CA LEU A 4 -20.52 2.51 -21.14
C LEU A 4 -19.02 2.48 -20.86
N THR A 5 -18.26 1.73 -21.65
CA THR A 5 -16.79 1.64 -21.55
C THR A 5 -16.11 2.24 -22.79
N GLU A 6 -14.81 2.56 -22.72
CA GLU A 6 -14.03 3.08 -23.86
C GLU A 6 -14.61 4.37 -24.48
N ILE A 7 -15.17 5.26 -23.65
CA ILE A 7 -15.51 6.61 -24.12
C ILE A 7 -14.23 7.45 -24.13
N LYS A 8 -13.68 7.69 -25.32
CA LYS A 8 -12.40 8.39 -25.50
C LYS A 8 -12.62 9.85 -25.89
N LEU A 9 -12.02 10.77 -25.13
CA LEU A 9 -12.11 12.21 -25.38
C LEU A 9 -10.73 12.88 -25.27
N PRO A 10 -10.41 13.91 -26.08
CA PRO A 10 -9.20 14.72 -25.93
C PRO A 10 -9.05 15.28 -24.51
N ILE A 11 -7.83 15.42 -23.99
CA ILE A 11 -7.62 15.86 -22.61
C ILE A 11 -8.24 17.23 -22.27
N ASP A 12 -8.33 18.11 -23.26
CA ASP A 12 -8.88 19.47 -23.20
C ASP A 12 -10.35 19.54 -23.64
N HIS A 13 -11.05 18.39 -23.72
CA HIS A 13 -12.44 18.35 -24.15
C HIS A 13 -13.33 19.26 -23.27
N PRO A 14 -14.33 19.94 -23.86
CA PRO A 14 -15.29 20.71 -23.08
C PRO A 14 -16.18 19.78 -22.25
N ARG A 15 -16.79 20.30 -21.17
CA ARG A 15 -17.61 19.49 -20.25
C ARG A 15 -18.78 18.77 -20.93
N HIS A 16 -19.41 19.40 -21.91
CA HIS A 16 -20.54 18.82 -22.65
C HIS A 16 -20.14 17.62 -23.53
N ALA A 17 -18.84 17.46 -23.86
CA ALA A 17 -18.39 16.38 -24.75
C ALA A 17 -18.66 14.98 -24.18
N ILE A 18 -18.70 14.81 -22.85
CA ILE A 18 -19.08 13.53 -22.24
C ILE A 18 -20.54 13.21 -22.51
N HIS A 19 -21.42 14.20 -22.33
CA HIS A 19 -22.84 14.07 -22.58
C HIS A 19 -23.09 13.73 -24.05
N ASP A 20 -22.47 14.45 -24.98
CA ASP A 20 -22.60 14.21 -26.41
C ASP A 20 -22.08 12.83 -26.83
N ALA A 21 -20.98 12.37 -26.21
CA ALA A 21 -20.46 11.02 -26.44
C ALA A 21 -21.42 9.92 -25.95
N ILE A 22 -22.12 10.13 -24.82
CA ILE A 22 -23.14 9.20 -24.33
C ILE A 22 -24.32 9.16 -25.31
N VAL A 23 -24.89 10.32 -25.63
CA VAL A 23 -26.07 10.45 -26.49
C VAL A 23 -25.78 9.87 -27.88
N GLY A 24 -24.64 10.22 -28.47
CA GLY A 24 -24.20 9.74 -29.77
C GLY A 24 -23.98 8.23 -29.80
N ARG A 25 -23.31 7.66 -28.78
CA ARG A 25 -23.06 6.22 -28.72
C ARG A 25 -24.34 5.41 -28.54
N LEU A 26 -25.24 5.89 -27.68
CA LEU A 26 -26.50 5.19 -27.41
C LEU A 26 -27.55 5.44 -28.46
N GLY A 27 -27.41 6.48 -29.29
CA GLY A 27 -28.40 6.91 -30.28
C GLY A 27 -29.73 7.39 -29.65
N ILE A 28 -29.68 7.89 -28.42
CA ILE A 28 -30.86 8.45 -27.71
C ILE A 28 -31.03 9.94 -28.02
N ARG A 29 -32.18 10.51 -27.66
CA ARG A 29 -32.32 11.97 -27.58
C ARG A 29 -31.75 12.49 -26.26
N VAL A 30 -31.45 13.79 -26.22
CA VAL A 30 -30.91 14.46 -25.03
C VAL A 30 -31.85 14.34 -23.82
N ASP A 31 -33.16 14.44 -24.02
CA ASP A 31 -34.19 14.30 -22.99
C ASP A 31 -34.33 12.87 -22.45
N GLU A 32 -33.77 11.87 -23.14
CA GLU A 32 -33.79 10.47 -22.72
C GLU A 32 -32.60 10.09 -21.81
N LEU A 33 -31.64 11.00 -21.61
CA LEU A 33 -30.53 10.81 -20.65
C LEU A 33 -30.88 11.54 -19.34
N HIS A 34 -31.27 10.78 -18.31
CA HIS A 34 -31.62 11.35 -17.00
C HIS A 34 -30.39 11.76 -16.19
N GLY A 35 -29.27 11.06 -16.37
CA GLY A 35 -28.02 11.39 -15.69
C GLY A 35 -26.92 10.36 -15.95
N PHE A 36 -25.73 10.65 -15.45
CA PHE A 36 -24.62 9.70 -15.46
C PHE A 36 -23.66 9.92 -14.30
N THR A 37 -22.93 8.88 -13.93
CA THR A 37 -21.84 8.91 -12.96
C THR A 37 -20.55 8.40 -13.60
N LEU A 38 -19.42 8.96 -13.17
CA LEU A 38 -18.11 8.49 -13.61
C LEU A 38 -17.75 7.25 -12.81
N PHE A 39 -17.76 6.08 -13.45
CA PHE A 39 -17.28 4.85 -12.82
C PHE A 39 -15.75 4.78 -12.87
N ARG A 40 -15.13 5.22 -13.97
CA ARG A 40 -13.67 5.26 -14.13
C ARG A 40 -13.24 6.35 -15.11
N ARG A 41 -12.10 6.98 -14.86
CA ARG A 41 -11.37 7.87 -15.77
C ARG A 41 -9.89 7.46 -15.77
N GLY A 42 -9.43 6.91 -16.89
CA GLY A 42 -8.02 6.73 -17.21
C GLY A 42 -7.54 7.70 -18.28
N TYR A 43 -6.29 7.58 -18.68
CA TYR A 43 -5.73 8.32 -19.81
C TYR A 43 -4.84 7.42 -20.67
N ASP A 44 -4.76 7.73 -21.96
CA ASP A 44 -3.80 7.15 -22.91
C ASP A 44 -2.72 8.18 -23.21
N ALA A 45 -1.52 7.97 -22.66
CA ALA A 45 -0.35 8.82 -22.85
C ALA A 45 0.71 8.20 -23.78
N ARG A 46 0.36 7.19 -24.58
CA ARG A 46 1.32 6.55 -25.52
C ARG A 46 1.81 7.50 -26.61
N LYS A 47 0.98 8.47 -26.99
CA LYS A 47 1.34 9.55 -27.92
C LYS A 47 1.29 10.88 -27.16
N PRO A 48 2.44 11.44 -26.73
CA PRO A 48 2.48 12.68 -25.96
C PRO A 48 1.80 13.88 -26.62
N SER A 49 1.70 13.91 -27.95
CA SER A 49 1.01 14.96 -28.73
C SER A 49 -0.51 14.80 -28.81
N ALA A 50 -1.07 13.66 -28.39
CA ALA A 50 -2.48 13.32 -28.55
C ALA A 50 -3.00 12.53 -27.34
N ILE A 51 -2.82 13.07 -26.15
CA ILE A 51 -3.29 12.46 -24.90
C ILE A 51 -4.82 12.56 -24.84
N SER A 52 -5.46 11.46 -24.44
CA SER A 52 -6.91 11.40 -24.30
C SER A 52 -7.29 10.79 -22.97
N PHE A 53 -8.41 11.23 -22.41
CA PHE A 53 -9.09 10.51 -21.34
C PHE A 53 -9.91 9.36 -21.90
N ILE A 54 -9.97 8.29 -21.11
CA ILE A 54 -10.78 7.11 -21.38
C ILE A 54 -11.72 6.94 -20.18
N TYR A 55 -13.02 7.04 -20.44
CA TYR A 55 -14.05 6.98 -19.42
C TYR A 55 -14.79 5.64 -19.44
N THR A 56 -15.15 5.19 -18.24
CA THR A 56 -16.25 4.27 -18.00
C THR A 56 -17.33 5.02 -17.24
N LEU A 57 -18.55 4.99 -17.75
CA LEU A 57 -19.68 5.77 -17.25
C LEU A 57 -20.83 4.81 -16.93
N ASP A 58 -21.49 5.02 -15.79
CA ASP A 58 -22.80 4.42 -15.53
C ASP A 58 -23.84 5.48 -15.85
N VAL A 59 -24.80 5.16 -16.72
CA VAL A 59 -25.79 6.11 -17.24
C VAL A 59 -27.21 5.66 -16.88
N ASP A 60 -28.04 6.62 -16.52
CA ASP A 60 -29.48 6.48 -16.31
C ASP A 60 -30.21 7.03 -17.52
N VAL A 61 -30.99 6.17 -18.18
CA VAL A 61 -31.66 6.48 -19.46
C VAL A 61 -33.11 6.03 -19.45
N ALA A 62 -33.96 6.74 -20.19
CA ALA A 62 -35.32 6.31 -20.45
C ALA A 62 -35.34 4.99 -21.23
N ASN A 63 -36.20 4.05 -20.84
CA ASN A 63 -36.41 2.76 -21.51
C ASN A 63 -35.11 1.96 -21.73
N GLU A 64 -34.36 1.66 -20.65
CA GLU A 64 -33.08 0.95 -20.67
C GLU A 64 -33.10 -0.32 -21.54
N GLU A 65 -34.18 -1.12 -21.49
CA GLU A 65 -34.32 -2.32 -22.31
C GLU A 65 -34.29 -2.03 -23.81
N LYS A 66 -34.93 -0.95 -24.25
CA LYS A 66 -34.97 -0.55 -25.67
C LYS A 66 -33.57 -0.14 -26.13
N VAL A 67 -32.86 0.62 -25.29
CA VAL A 67 -31.48 1.04 -25.56
C VAL A 67 -30.56 -0.18 -25.65
N LEU A 68 -30.65 -1.12 -24.69
CA LEU A 68 -29.87 -2.37 -24.70
C LEU A 68 -30.14 -3.24 -25.93
N ARG A 69 -31.41 -3.42 -26.32
CA ARG A 69 -31.76 -4.19 -27.52
C ARG A 69 -31.15 -3.57 -28.78
N ARG A 70 -31.16 -2.24 -28.89
CA ARG A 70 -30.51 -1.52 -29.99
C ARG A 70 -28.99 -1.67 -29.96
N CYS A 71 -28.38 -1.56 -28.79
CA CYS A 71 -26.92 -1.65 -28.60
C CYS A 71 -26.41 -3.09 -28.40
N LYS A 72 -27.21 -4.14 -28.68
CA LYS A 72 -26.87 -5.54 -28.36
C LYS A 72 -25.54 -6.04 -28.94
N ASN A 73 -25.07 -5.42 -30.03
CA ASN A 73 -23.82 -5.75 -30.70
C ASN A 73 -22.65 -4.83 -30.30
N ASP A 74 -22.87 -3.80 -29.47
CA ASP A 74 -21.80 -2.97 -28.93
C ASP A 74 -21.29 -3.60 -27.61
N PRO A 75 -20.09 -4.20 -27.60
CA PRO A 75 -19.57 -4.88 -26.41
C PRO A 75 -19.25 -3.92 -25.26
N HIS A 76 -19.30 -2.62 -25.49
CA HIS A 76 -19.03 -1.60 -24.49
C HIS A 76 -20.28 -1.01 -23.84
N VAL A 77 -21.47 -1.44 -24.24
CA VAL A 77 -22.74 -1.07 -23.62
C VAL A 77 -23.31 -2.31 -22.95
N LYS A 78 -23.32 -2.34 -21.61
CA LYS A 78 -23.83 -3.47 -20.83
C LYS A 78 -24.71 -2.97 -19.69
N PRO A 79 -25.55 -3.81 -19.08
CA PRO A 79 -26.11 -3.50 -17.77
C PRO A 79 -25.00 -3.18 -16.78
N ALA A 80 -25.15 -2.11 -15.98
CA ALA A 80 -24.20 -1.82 -14.92
C ALA A 80 -24.30 -2.92 -13.84
N PRO A 81 -23.18 -3.52 -13.40
CA PRO A 81 -23.19 -4.50 -12.33
C PRO A 81 -23.59 -3.85 -11.01
N ASP A 82 -24.23 -4.64 -10.14
CA ASP A 82 -24.45 -4.24 -8.75
C ASP A 82 -23.13 -4.25 -7.99
N THR A 83 -22.72 -3.09 -7.48
CA THR A 83 -21.46 -2.89 -6.76
C THR A 83 -21.67 -2.60 -5.27
N ARG A 84 -22.90 -2.77 -4.78
CA ARG A 84 -23.23 -2.57 -3.37
C ARG A 84 -22.60 -3.66 -2.51
N TYR A 85 -22.18 -3.25 -1.32
CA TYR A 85 -21.74 -4.16 -0.28
C TYR A 85 -22.94 -4.72 0.50
N TYR A 86 -22.95 -6.02 0.75
CA TYR A 86 -23.98 -6.71 1.52
C TYR A 86 -23.35 -7.34 2.75
N PHE A 87 -23.84 -6.99 3.94
CA PHE A 87 -23.39 -7.61 5.18
C PHE A 87 -23.77 -9.09 5.22
N VAL A 88 -22.84 -9.93 5.67
CA VAL A 88 -23.01 -11.41 5.66
C VAL A 88 -23.67 -11.95 6.93
N ALA A 89 -23.67 -11.15 8.00
CA ALA A 89 -24.20 -11.51 9.30
C ALA A 89 -24.56 -10.26 10.11
N GLN A 90 -25.27 -10.47 11.21
CA GLN A 90 -25.53 -9.47 12.25
C GLN A 90 -25.19 -10.11 13.59
N ALA A 91 -24.55 -9.36 14.48
CA ALA A 91 -24.23 -9.85 15.82
C ALA A 91 -25.52 -10.18 16.60
N PRO A 92 -25.55 -11.29 17.34
CA PRO A 92 -26.69 -11.64 18.18
C PRO A 92 -26.86 -10.62 19.32
N GLU A 93 -28.11 -10.39 19.75
CA GLU A 93 -28.40 -9.43 20.84
C GLU A 93 -27.65 -9.78 22.14
N ASN A 94 -27.49 -11.08 22.41
CA ASN A 94 -26.78 -11.62 23.56
C ASN A 94 -25.31 -11.95 23.24
N LEU A 95 -24.61 -11.08 22.51
CA LEU A 95 -23.18 -11.26 22.22
C LEU A 95 -22.36 -11.33 23.52
N VAL A 96 -21.93 -12.55 23.88
CA VAL A 96 -21.18 -12.85 25.11
C VAL A 96 -19.68 -12.63 24.99
N GLU A 97 -19.14 -12.69 23.77
CA GLU A 97 -17.71 -12.62 23.48
C GLU A 97 -17.46 -11.58 22.39
N ARG A 98 -16.44 -10.73 22.57
CA ARG A 98 -16.04 -9.70 21.60
C ARG A 98 -14.84 -10.20 20.79
N PRO A 99 -14.82 -10.03 19.46
CA PRO A 99 -13.65 -10.36 18.66
C PRO A 99 -12.54 -9.33 18.89
N VAL A 100 -11.30 -9.78 18.86
CA VAL A 100 -10.10 -8.93 18.96
C VAL A 100 -9.48 -8.75 17.59
N VAL A 101 -9.08 -7.52 17.27
CA VAL A 101 -8.30 -7.18 16.07
C VAL A 101 -6.96 -6.60 16.51
N ILE A 102 -5.85 -7.18 16.06
CA ILE A 102 -4.49 -6.73 16.41
C ILE A 102 -3.91 -5.94 15.22
N GLY A 103 -3.71 -4.64 15.43
CA GLY A 103 -3.18 -3.69 14.47
C GLY A 103 -4.25 -2.77 13.87
N THR A 104 -3.87 -1.51 13.61
CA THR A 104 -4.73 -0.47 13.00
C THR A 104 -4.24 -0.06 11.61
N GLY A 105 -3.51 -0.92 10.91
CA GLY A 105 -3.26 -0.76 9.48
C GLY A 105 -4.56 -0.88 8.66
N PRO A 106 -4.51 -0.69 7.32
CA PRO A 106 -5.71 -0.77 6.48
C PRO A 106 -6.51 -2.06 6.67
N CYS A 107 -5.83 -3.20 6.85
CA CYS A 107 -6.48 -4.48 7.12
C CYS A 107 -7.25 -4.47 8.45
N GLY A 108 -6.59 -4.08 9.55
CA GLY A 108 -7.22 -4.05 10.87
C GLY A 108 -8.34 -3.01 10.98
N LEU A 109 -8.18 -1.84 10.35
CA LEU A 109 -9.22 -0.81 10.29
C LEU A 109 -10.48 -1.33 9.59
N PHE A 110 -10.35 -2.00 8.44
CA PHE A 110 -11.51 -2.55 7.75
C PHE A 110 -12.10 -3.76 8.46
N ALA A 111 -11.27 -4.64 9.03
CA ALA A 111 -11.77 -5.74 9.83
C ALA A 111 -12.61 -5.23 11.02
N GLY A 112 -12.07 -4.26 11.75
CA GLY A 112 -12.76 -3.60 12.86
C GLY A 112 -14.01 -2.84 12.44
N LEU A 113 -13.95 -2.08 11.34
CA LEU A 113 -15.10 -1.32 10.85
C LEU A 113 -16.25 -2.22 10.43
N ILE A 114 -15.98 -3.28 9.67
CA ILE A 114 -17.02 -4.20 9.19
C ILE A 114 -17.63 -4.98 10.35
N LEU A 115 -16.82 -5.48 11.29
CA LEU A 115 -17.32 -6.11 12.52
C LEU A 115 -18.17 -5.15 13.36
N ALA A 116 -17.77 -3.88 13.50
CA ALA A 116 -18.54 -2.87 14.22
C ALA A 116 -19.86 -2.54 13.49
N GLN A 117 -19.86 -2.41 12.17
CA GLN A 117 -21.06 -2.19 11.36
C GLN A 117 -22.07 -3.34 11.46
N MET A 118 -21.58 -4.58 11.67
CA MET A 118 -22.42 -5.75 11.94
C MET A 118 -22.76 -5.92 13.44
N GLY A 119 -22.36 -4.99 14.32
CA GLY A 119 -22.72 -4.99 15.74
C GLY A 119 -21.86 -5.88 16.65
N PHE A 120 -20.74 -6.44 16.17
CA PHE A 120 -19.89 -7.35 16.97
C PHE A 120 -19.02 -6.64 18.03
N ARG A 121 -19.05 -5.30 18.09
CA ARG A 121 -18.33 -4.50 19.11
C ARG A 121 -16.84 -4.89 19.27
N PRO A 122 -16.04 -4.91 18.19
CA PRO A 122 -14.67 -5.43 18.23
C PRO A 122 -13.76 -4.63 19.18
N ILE A 123 -12.75 -5.31 19.75
CA ILE A 123 -11.65 -4.68 20.49
C ILE A 123 -10.42 -4.62 19.57
N ILE A 124 -10.02 -3.42 19.17
CA ILE A 124 -8.86 -3.18 18.31
C ILE A 124 -7.67 -2.76 19.17
N LEU A 125 -6.55 -3.47 19.04
CA LEU A 125 -5.34 -3.27 19.82
C LEU A 125 -4.21 -2.80 18.90
N GLU A 126 -3.72 -1.58 19.11
CA GLU A 126 -2.59 -1.01 18.37
C GLU A 126 -1.38 -0.84 19.29
N ARG A 127 -0.22 -1.32 18.84
CA ARG A 127 1.03 -1.19 19.62
C ARG A 127 1.52 0.26 19.66
N GLY A 128 1.35 1.00 18.57
CA GLY A 128 1.77 2.39 18.49
C GLY A 128 0.72 3.37 18.98
N LYS A 129 0.94 4.64 18.67
CA LYS A 129 0.14 5.76 19.15
C LYS A 129 -0.90 6.22 18.14
N GLU A 130 -1.82 7.05 18.62
CA GLU A 130 -2.70 7.90 17.80
C GLU A 130 -1.88 8.74 16.83
N VAL A 131 -2.45 9.02 15.66
CA VAL A 131 -1.73 9.51 14.49
C VAL A 131 -1.02 10.85 14.71
N ARG A 132 -1.56 11.74 15.55
CA ARG A 132 -0.93 13.04 15.87
C ARG A 132 0.32 12.87 16.71
N GLU A 133 0.28 12.03 17.73
CA GLU A 133 1.45 11.73 18.56
C GLU A 133 2.47 10.90 17.79
N ARG A 134 2.00 9.93 17.01
CA ARG A 134 2.81 9.15 16.08
C ARG A 134 3.55 10.04 15.07
N SER A 135 2.90 11.09 14.57
CA SER A 135 3.53 12.05 13.65
C SER A 135 4.68 12.80 14.33
N LYS A 136 4.52 13.19 15.61
CA LYS A 136 5.60 13.81 16.39
C LYS A 136 6.78 12.85 16.57
N ASP A 137 6.51 11.60 16.94
CA ASP A 137 7.57 10.59 17.14
C ASP A 137 8.31 10.28 15.83
N THR A 138 7.57 10.17 14.72
CA THR A 138 8.14 9.94 13.37
C THR A 138 9.03 11.11 12.94
N TRP A 139 8.60 12.35 13.19
CA TRP A 139 9.43 13.53 12.95
C TRP A 139 10.61 13.64 13.91
N GLY A 140 10.51 13.06 15.12
CA GLY A 140 11.64 12.89 16.04
C GLY A 140 12.78 12.13 15.38
N LEU A 141 12.49 11.00 14.73
CA LEU A 141 13.48 10.28 13.95
C LEU A 141 14.01 11.15 12.83
N TRP A 142 13.13 11.66 11.98
CA TRP A 142 13.51 12.37 10.75
C TRP A 142 14.30 13.66 10.98
N ARG A 143 14.12 14.35 12.11
CA ARG A 143 14.75 15.66 12.36
C ARG A 143 15.81 15.63 13.46
N LYS A 144 15.74 14.67 14.37
CA LYS A 144 16.61 14.60 15.56
C LYS A 144 17.35 13.27 15.70
N HIS A 145 17.18 12.36 14.74
CA HIS A 145 17.76 11.01 14.78
C HIS A 145 17.26 10.16 15.97
N GLU A 146 16.10 10.50 16.53
CA GLU A 146 15.50 9.83 17.69
C GLU A 146 14.41 8.83 17.26
N LEU A 147 14.73 7.53 17.22
CA LEU A 147 13.75 6.49 16.94
C LEU A 147 12.94 6.12 18.19
N ASN A 148 11.61 6.14 18.08
CA ASN A 148 10.73 5.38 18.97
C ASN A 148 10.37 4.02 18.31
N PRO A 149 10.83 2.87 18.84
CA PRO A 149 10.57 1.56 18.22
C PRO A 149 9.10 1.15 18.19
N GLU A 150 8.25 1.72 19.05
CA GLU A 150 6.81 1.41 19.12
C GLU A 150 5.94 2.42 18.37
N SER A 151 6.48 3.57 17.95
CA SER A 151 5.73 4.65 17.30
C SER A 151 6.57 5.30 16.20
N ASN A 152 6.34 4.89 14.95
CA ASN A 152 7.19 5.23 13.81
C ASN A 152 6.42 5.03 12.49
N VAL A 153 7.13 5.08 11.35
CA VAL A 153 6.56 4.86 10.02
C VAL A 153 5.81 3.52 9.90
N GLN A 154 6.21 2.50 10.66
CA GLN A 154 5.59 1.17 10.61
C GLN A 154 4.42 1.02 11.58
N PHE A 155 4.53 1.57 12.80
CA PHE A 155 3.62 1.29 13.91
C PHE A 155 2.87 2.52 14.43
N GLY A 156 1.60 2.31 14.79
CA GLY A 156 0.64 3.34 15.21
C GLY A 156 -0.57 3.44 14.28
N GLU A 157 -1.47 4.37 14.59
CA GLU A 157 -2.77 4.54 13.92
C GLU A 157 -2.62 4.64 12.39
N GLY A 158 -3.34 3.78 11.67
CA GLY A 158 -3.28 3.68 10.21
C GLY A 158 -2.13 2.81 9.66
N GLY A 159 -1.27 2.26 10.53
CA GLY A 159 -0.15 1.38 10.19
C GLY A 159 0.80 1.98 9.15
N ALA A 160 1.47 1.13 8.37
CA ALA A 160 2.43 1.56 7.35
C ALA A 160 1.83 2.41 6.21
N GLY A 161 0.50 2.43 6.07
CA GLY A 161 -0.18 3.21 5.02
C GLY A 161 -0.17 4.72 5.27
N THR A 162 0.02 5.17 6.51
CA THR A 162 -0.21 6.57 6.90
C THR A 162 0.81 7.54 6.29
N PHE A 163 2.10 7.25 6.43
CA PHE A 163 3.18 8.08 5.88
C PHE A 163 3.56 7.60 4.48
N SER A 164 2.58 7.63 3.58
CA SER A 164 2.75 7.20 2.18
C SER A 164 2.05 8.15 1.21
N ASP A 165 2.28 7.96 -0.09
CA ASP A 165 1.50 8.59 -1.17
C ASP A 165 0.02 8.14 -1.15
N GLY A 166 -0.31 7.03 -0.47
CA GLY A 166 -1.69 6.56 -0.35
C GLY A 166 -2.26 6.01 -1.66
N LYS A 167 -1.43 5.35 -2.47
CA LYS A 167 -1.85 4.75 -3.75
C LYS A 167 -2.81 3.60 -3.51
N LEU A 168 -3.95 3.62 -4.20
CA LEU A 168 -5.01 2.62 -4.01
C LEU A 168 -5.22 1.70 -5.22
N TYR A 169 -4.46 1.87 -6.30
CA TYR A 169 -4.54 0.94 -7.42
C TYR A 169 -4.05 -0.44 -7.00
N SER A 170 -4.80 -1.49 -7.37
CA SER A 170 -4.46 -2.87 -7.07
C SER A 170 -4.69 -3.76 -8.29
N GLN A 171 -3.99 -4.88 -8.35
CA GLN A 171 -4.15 -5.91 -9.38
C GLN A 171 -4.93 -7.13 -8.87
N VAL A 172 -5.41 -7.09 -7.62
CA VAL A 172 -6.23 -8.17 -7.07
C VAL A 172 -7.54 -8.30 -7.83
N LYS A 173 -7.98 -9.54 -8.04
CA LYS A 173 -9.32 -9.80 -8.57
C LYS A 173 -10.33 -9.50 -7.47
N ASP A 174 -11.38 -8.77 -7.80
CA ASP A 174 -12.39 -8.32 -6.85
C ASP A 174 -13.81 -8.52 -7.44
N PRO A 175 -14.29 -9.79 -7.51
CA PRO A 175 -15.59 -10.10 -8.09
C PRO A 175 -16.76 -9.63 -7.22
N LYS A 176 -16.54 -9.44 -5.91
CA LYS A 176 -17.54 -8.97 -4.95
C LYS A 176 -17.53 -7.45 -4.76
N HIS A 177 -16.67 -6.74 -5.48
CA HIS A 177 -16.55 -5.27 -5.46
C HIS A 177 -16.20 -4.69 -4.07
N TYR A 178 -15.43 -5.42 -3.25
CA TYR A 178 -14.95 -4.95 -1.96
C TYR A 178 -14.12 -3.66 -2.08
N SER A 179 -13.40 -3.47 -3.19
CA SER A 179 -12.69 -2.22 -3.48
C SER A 179 -13.62 -1.00 -3.48
N ARG A 180 -14.87 -1.14 -3.95
CA ARG A 180 -15.86 -0.05 -3.91
C ARG A 180 -16.26 0.29 -2.49
N LYS A 181 -16.52 -0.73 -1.66
CA LYS A 181 -16.75 -0.54 -0.22
C LYS A 181 -15.59 0.20 0.43
N VAL A 182 -14.34 -0.19 0.14
CA VAL A 182 -13.14 0.49 0.66
C VAL A 182 -13.10 1.97 0.25
N LEU A 183 -13.28 2.28 -1.03
CA LEU A 183 -13.27 3.66 -1.54
C LEU A 183 -14.40 4.49 -0.91
N HIS A 184 -15.60 3.94 -0.77
CA HIS A 184 -16.73 4.64 -0.17
C HIS A 184 -16.48 4.95 1.31
N GLU A 185 -15.93 4.02 2.09
CA GLU A 185 -15.60 4.29 3.50
C GLU A 185 -14.46 5.31 3.64
N PHE A 186 -13.47 5.29 2.75
CA PHE A 186 -12.44 6.35 2.70
C PHE A 186 -13.04 7.72 2.38
N ILE A 187 -13.94 7.83 1.41
CA ILE A 187 -14.60 9.09 1.05
C ILE A 187 -15.48 9.59 2.20
N LYS A 188 -16.25 8.71 2.86
CA LYS A 188 -17.00 9.05 4.08
C LYS A 188 -16.09 9.57 5.19
N ALA A 189 -14.86 9.07 5.26
CA ALA A 189 -13.85 9.51 6.20
C ALA A 189 -13.05 10.75 5.72
N GLY A 190 -13.47 11.43 4.65
CA GLY A 190 -12.88 12.69 4.19
C GLY A 190 -11.82 12.55 3.09
N ALA A 191 -11.65 11.37 2.50
CA ALA A 191 -10.82 11.21 1.33
C ALA A 191 -11.42 11.92 0.08
N PRO A 192 -10.59 12.40 -0.85
CA PRO A 192 -11.05 13.05 -2.08
C PRO A 192 -12.06 12.21 -2.88
N PRO A 193 -13.23 12.74 -3.30
CA PRO A 193 -14.24 11.97 -4.05
C PRO A 193 -13.70 11.34 -5.35
N GLU A 194 -12.70 11.97 -5.97
CA GLU A 194 -12.12 11.48 -7.22
C GLU A 194 -11.37 10.16 -7.09
N ILE A 195 -11.04 9.69 -5.88
CA ILE A 195 -10.45 8.35 -5.70
C ILE A 195 -11.38 7.25 -6.19
N GLU A 196 -12.69 7.52 -6.25
CA GLU A 196 -13.69 6.57 -6.71
C GLU A 196 -13.56 6.26 -8.22
N TYR A 197 -13.12 7.22 -9.03
CA TYR A 197 -13.13 7.07 -10.48
C TYR A 197 -11.77 7.24 -11.14
N VAL A 198 -10.80 7.92 -10.55
CA VAL A 198 -9.46 8.05 -11.16
C VAL A 198 -8.77 6.69 -11.23
N SER A 199 -8.17 6.36 -12.38
CA SER A 199 -7.61 5.02 -12.64
C SER A 199 -6.38 4.65 -11.81
N LYS A 200 -5.67 5.66 -11.29
CA LYS A 200 -4.51 5.51 -10.41
C LYS A 200 -4.67 6.45 -9.21
N PRO A 201 -5.67 6.19 -8.36
CA PRO A 201 -6.04 7.11 -7.30
C PRO A 201 -5.00 7.09 -6.18
N HIS A 202 -4.86 8.23 -5.53
CA HIS A 202 -4.00 8.41 -4.37
C HIS A 202 -4.62 9.42 -3.40
N ILE A 203 -4.27 9.33 -2.11
CA ILE A 203 -4.82 10.18 -1.06
C ILE A 203 -3.80 11.22 -0.56
N GLY A 204 -2.52 10.84 -0.47
CA GLY A 204 -1.46 11.65 0.11
C GLY A 204 -1.48 11.70 1.64
N THR A 205 -0.29 11.85 2.23
CA THR A 205 -0.04 11.65 3.66
C THR A 205 -0.93 12.47 4.59
N PHE A 206 -1.02 13.80 4.43
CA PHE A 206 -1.81 14.61 5.36
C PHE A 206 -3.31 14.31 5.33
N ARG A 207 -3.85 13.91 4.17
CA ARG A 207 -5.25 13.48 4.07
C ARG A 207 -5.46 12.11 4.72
N LEU A 208 -4.49 11.19 4.60
CA LEU A 208 -4.53 9.90 5.31
C LEU A 208 -4.58 10.09 6.82
N VAL A 209 -3.82 11.04 7.37
CA VAL A 209 -3.83 11.36 8.82
C VAL A 209 -5.24 11.70 9.31
N GLY A 210 -5.92 12.67 8.67
CA GLY A 210 -7.29 13.03 9.07
C GLY A 210 -8.28 11.90 8.84
N MET A 211 -8.11 11.15 7.74
CA MET A 211 -9.00 10.04 7.39
C MET A 211 -8.99 8.92 8.43
N VAL A 212 -7.81 8.52 8.93
CA VAL A 212 -7.74 7.44 9.94
C VAL A 212 -8.34 7.85 11.28
N GLU A 213 -8.24 9.13 11.67
CA GLU A 213 -8.92 9.66 12.88
C GLU A 213 -10.44 9.52 12.76
N VAL A 214 -11.01 9.88 11.60
CA VAL A 214 -12.45 9.75 11.35
C VAL A 214 -12.89 8.29 11.32
N MET A 215 -12.11 7.40 10.67
CA MET A 215 -12.41 5.97 10.67
C MET A 215 -12.41 5.38 12.08
N ARG A 216 -11.43 5.75 12.92
CA ARG A 216 -11.41 5.37 14.34
C ARG A 216 -12.67 5.85 15.05
N ALA A 217 -13.03 7.12 14.91
CA ALA A 217 -14.22 7.68 15.55
C ALA A 217 -15.49 6.92 15.15
N ASN A 218 -15.64 6.60 13.86
CA ASN A 218 -16.77 5.82 13.36
C ASN A 218 -16.83 4.41 13.98
N ILE A 219 -15.68 3.72 14.12
CA ILE A 219 -15.62 2.41 14.77
C ILE A 219 -16.10 2.50 16.23
N ILE A 220 -15.67 3.55 16.95
CA ILE A 220 -16.04 3.78 18.34
C ILE A 220 -17.55 4.11 18.46
N GLU A 221 -18.08 4.95 17.59
CA GLU A 221 -19.51 5.29 17.54
C GLU A 221 -20.39 4.05 17.30
N LEU A 222 -19.90 3.10 16.49
CA LEU A 222 -20.54 1.81 16.23
C LEU A 222 -20.34 0.78 17.38
N GLY A 223 -19.80 1.20 18.52
CA GLY A 223 -19.62 0.35 19.71
C GLY A 223 -18.34 -0.49 19.71
N GLY A 224 -17.44 -0.28 18.75
CA GLY A 224 -16.08 -0.80 18.80
C GLY A 224 -15.23 -0.09 19.87
N GLU A 225 -14.10 -0.69 20.20
CA GLU A 225 -13.14 -0.12 21.14
C GLU A 225 -11.75 -0.12 20.50
N VAL A 226 -11.02 1.00 20.58
CA VAL A 226 -9.67 1.12 20.03
C VAL A 226 -8.71 1.50 21.14
N ARG A 227 -7.73 0.62 21.43
CA ARG A 227 -6.70 0.84 22.44
C ARG A 227 -5.34 1.01 21.77
N PHE A 228 -4.79 2.22 21.85
CA PHE A 228 -3.41 2.50 21.47
C PHE A 228 -2.44 2.08 22.57
N GLN A 229 -1.15 2.01 22.22
CA GLN A 229 -0.08 1.60 23.13
C GLN A 229 -0.35 0.26 23.84
N SER A 230 -1.08 -0.61 23.15
CA SER A 230 -1.60 -1.88 23.67
C SER A 230 -1.05 -3.03 22.86
N ARG A 231 0.29 -3.18 22.87
CA ARG A 231 0.97 -4.26 22.15
C ARG A 231 0.57 -5.61 22.74
N VAL A 232 0.05 -6.51 21.90
CA VAL A 232 -0.11 -7.93 22.25
C VAL A 232 1.27 -8.57 22.32
N SER A 233 1.64 -9.11 23.47
CA SER A 233 2.92 -9.80 23.68
C SER A 233 2.79 -11.31 23.56
N ASP A 234 1.58 -11.86 23.65
CA ASP A 234 1.34 -13.29 23.62
C ASP A 234 -0.11 -13.63 23.20
N ILE A 235 -0.28 -14.80 22.58
CA ILE A 235 -1.59 -15.37 22.23
C ILE A 235 -1.71 -16.71 22.95
N GLU A 236 -2.74 -16.84 23.77
CA GLU A 236 -3.02 -18.06 24.49
C GLU A 236 -3.70 -19.07 23.56
N ILE A 237 -3.02 -20.19 23.31
CA ILE A 237 -3.50 -21.29 22.48
C ILE A 237 -3.50 -22.54 23.35
N ASP A 238 -4.69 -23.08 23.60
CA ASP A 238 -4.90 -24.32 24.35
C ASP A 238 -5.56 -25.36 23.44
N ASN A 239 -4.96 -26.54 23.34
CA ASN A 239 -5.43 -27.64 22.48
C ASN A 239 -5.75 -27.19 21.03
N GLY A 240 -4.92 -26.31 20.47
CA GLY A 240 -5.09 -25.77 19.11
C GLY A 240 -6.19 -24.73 18.95
N GLN A 241 -6.76 -24.20 20.04
CA GLN A 241 -7.79 -23.16 20.04
C GLN A 241 -7.30 -21.91 20.77
N VAL A 242 -7.49 -20.74 20.17
CA VAL A 242 -7.25 -19.45 20.82
C VAL A 242 -8.20 -19.27 22.00
N ARG A 243 -7.67 -18.84 23.15
CA ARG A 243 -8.42 -18.54 24.39
C ARG A 243 -8.38 -17.08 24.80
N GLY A 244 -7.38 -16.35 24.32
CA GLY A 244 -7.26 -14.92 24.57
C GLY A 244 -5.92 -14.38 24.12
N VAL A 245 -5.70 -13.12 24.44
CA VAL A 245 -4.44 -12.40 24.20
C VAL A 245 -3.94 -11.76 25.48
N THR A 246 -2.62 -11.70 25.64
CA THR A 246 -1.97 -11.00 26.75
C THR A 246 -1.24 -9.79 26.18
N LEU A 247 -1.52 -8.62 26.78
CA LEU A 247 -0.86 -7.36 26.44
C LEU A 247 0.50 -7.26 27.14
N ALA A 248 1.38 -6.42 26.61
CA ALA A 248 2.73 -6.20 27.15
C ALA A 248 2.73 -5.66 28.59
N ASN A 249 1.63 -5.06 29.06
CA ASN A 249 1.45 -4.62 30.44
C ASN A 249 0.90 -5.71 31.38
N GLY A 250 0.72 -6.94 30.88
CA GLY A 250 0.20 -8.10 31.63
C GLY A 250 -1.32 -8.24 31.63
N ALA A 251 -2.08 -7.28 31.08
CA ALA A 251 -3.53 -7.40 30.98
C ALA A 251 -3.91 -8.53 30.02
N HIS A 252 -4.91 -9.33 30.41
CA HIS A 252 -5.43 -10.43 29.61
C HIS A 252 -6.82 -10.09 29.05
N ILE A 253 -7.07 -10.45 27.80
CA ILE A 253 -8.37 -10.30 27.13
C ILE A 253 -8.78 -11.67 26.60
N ALA A 254 -9.80 -12.26 27.24
CA ALA A 254 -10.36 -13.54 26.82
C ALA A 254 -11.15 -13.38 25.52
N THR A 255 -10.87 -14.23 24.54
CA THR A 255 -11.56 -14.29 23.26
C THR A 255 -11.14 -15.55 22.51
N ARG A 256 -12.03 -16.07 21.67
CA ARG A 256 -11.78 -17.16 20.74
C ARG A 256 -11.58 -16.66 19.31
N HIS A 257 -11.73 -15.36 19.06
CA HIS A 257 -11.68 -14.79 17.71
C HIS A 257 -10.68 -13.63 17.67
N VAL A 258 -9.51 -13.89 17.08
CA VAL A 258 -8.40 -12.94 17.00
C VAL A 258 -8.01 -12.73 15.54
N VAL A 259 -8.26 -11.54 15.00
CA VAL A 259 -7.72 -11.10 13.72
C VAL A 259 -6.31 -10.58 13.91
N LEU A 260 -5.34 -11.16 13.21
CA LEU A 260 -3.94 -10.81 13.29
C LEU A 260 -3.53 -9.98 12.06
N ALA A 261 -3.68 -8.65 12.16
CA ALA A 261 -3.45 -7.68 11.09
C ALA A 261 -2.22 -6.77 11.37
N ILE A 262 -1.13 -7.39 11.82
CA ILE A 262 0.04 -6.74 12.43
C ILE A 262 1.03 -6.05 11.48
N GLY A 263 0.80 -6.16 10.16
CA GLY A 263 1.78 -5.75 9.15
C GLY A 263 3.06 -6.59 9.17
N HIS A 264 3.95 -6.38 8.20
CA HIS A 264 5.15 -7.22 8.04
C HIS A 264 6.37 -6.76 8.84
N SER A 265 6.24 -5.67 9.62
CA SER A 265 7.33 -5.13 10.44
C SER A 265 7.29 -5.61 11.90
N ALA A 266 6.21 -6.28 12.34
CA ALA A 266 6.02 -6.79 13.70
C ALA A 266 6.85 -8.06 13.99
N ARG A 267 8.18 -7.94 13.89
CA ARG A 267 9.15 -9.04 13.98
C ARG A 267 9.12 -9.77 15.32
N ASP A 268 8.97 -9.03 16.42
CA ASP A 268 8.77 -9.57 17.76
C ASP A 268 7.50 -10.45 17.85
N THR A 269 6.45 -10.07 17.13
CA THR A 269 5.21 -10.84 17.05
C THR A 269 5.40 -12.11 16.22
N PHE A 270 6.12 -12.06 15.10
CA PHE A 270 6.47 -13.28 14.34
C PHE A 270 7.30 -14.26 15.17
N GLU A 271 8.26 -13.76 15.95
CA GLU A 271 9.03 -14.58 16.89
C GLU A 271 8.13 -15.22 17.96
N MET A 272 7.17 -14.48 18.51
CA MET A 272 6.19 -15.02 19.46
C MET A 272 5.34 -16.13 18.82
N LEU A 273 4.83 -15.92 17.61
CA LEU A 273 4.01 -16.91 16.90
C LEU A 273 4.80 -18.20 16.63
N HIS A 274 6.06 -18.06 16.22
CA HIS A 274 6.95 -19.20 16.01
C HIS A 274 7.19 -19.96 17.33
N ARG A 275 7.45 -19.26 18.44
CA ARG A 275 7.58 -19.90 19.77
C ARG A 275 6.30 -20.59 20.23
N ARG A 276 5.13 -20.04 19.87
CA ARG A 276 3.82 -20.63 20.14
C ARG A 276 3.45 -21.78 19.20
N GLY A 277 4.32 -22.14 18.26
CA GLY A 277 4.11 -23.24 17.33
C GLY A 277 3.05 -22.97 16.28
N VAL A 278 2.66 -21.71 16.06
CA VAL A 278 1.76 -21.34 14.94
C VAL A 278 2.46 -21.67 13.63
N TYR A 279 1.73 -22.22 12.67
CA TYR A 279 2.32 -22.62 11.39
C TYR A 279 2.76 -21.40 10.55
N LEU A 280 4.06 -21.37 10.21
CA LEU A 280 4.71 -20.32 9.44
C LEU A 280 5.51 -20.92 8.27
N GLU A 281 5.55 -20.22 7.13
CA GLU A 281 6.41 -20.55 6.00
C GLU A 281 7.27 -19.35 5.62
N ALA A 282 8.52 -19.59 5.19
CA ALA A 282 9.35 -18.55 4.60
C ALA A 282 8.73 -18.11 3.26
N LYS A 283 8.64 -16.80 3.02
CA LYS A 283 8.03 -16.21 1.83
C LYS A 283 9.04 -15.37 1.05
N PRO A 284 9.09 -15.46 -0.29
CA PRO A 284 9.86 -14.54 -1.12
C PRO A 284 9.43 -13.08 -0.92
N PHE A 285 10.40 -12.17 -1.05
CA PHE A 285 10.20 -10.71 -1.00
C PHE A 285 11.18 -10.02 -1.95
N SER A 286 11.40 -8.71 -1.81
CA SER A 286 12.37 -7.99 -2.64
C SER A 286 13.15 -6.98 -1.81
N VAL A 287 14.38 -6.70 -2.23
CA VAL A 287 15.26 -5.71 -1.60
C VAL A 287 15.95 -4.84 -2.65
N GLY A 288 16.34 -3.62 -2.29
CA GLY A 288 17.06 -2.75 -3.21
C GLY A 288 17.29 -1.36 -2.63
N PHE A 289 17.26 -0.35 -3.51
CA PHE A 289 17.55 1.04 -3.17
C PHE A 289 16.39 1.95 -3.52
N ARG A 290 16.25 3.09 -2.84
CA ARG A 290 15.43 4.19 -3.36
C ARG A 290 16.25 4.99 -4.36
N ILE A 291 15.70 5.22 -5.55
CA ILE A 291 16.30 6.10 -6.56
C ILE A 291 15.54 7.43 -6.61
N GLU A 292 16.25 8.54 -6.81
CA GLU A 292 15.68 9.87 -6.98
C GLU A 292 16.15 10.55 -8.27
N HIS A 293 15.20 11.13 -9.01
CA HIS A 293 15.41 11.97 -10.19
C HIS A 293 14.59 13.26 -10.05
N PRO A 294 14.94 14.37 -10.73
CA PRO A 294 14.05 15.52 -10.80
C PRO A 294 12.69 15.11 -11.38
N GLN A 295 11.58 15.47 -10.72
CA GLN A 295 10.23 15.11 -11.19
C GLN A 295 9.99 15.60 -12.63
N ALA A 296 10.50 16.79 -12.96
CA ALA A 296 10.40 17.37 -14.31
C ALA A 296 11.04 16.50 -15.41
N LEU A 297 12.05 15.69 -15.09
CA LEU A 297 12.66 14.75 -16.04
C LEU A 297 11.65 13.65 -16.39
N ILE A 298 11.00 13.08 -15.37
CA ILE A 298 9.97 12.05 -15.54
C ILE A 298 8.76 12.63 -16.27
N ASP A 299 8.29 13.82 -15.89
CA ASP A 299 7.16 14.49 -16.55
C ASP A 299 7.40 14.68 -18.04
N ARG A 300 8.58 15.18 -18.43
CA ARG A 300 8.95 15.35 -19.84
C ARG A 300 9.04 14.03 -20.57
N ALA A 301 9.62 13.00 -19.96
CA ALA A 301 9.74 11.68 -20.56
C ALA A 301 8.37 11.01 -20.80
N ARG A 302 7.39 11.25 -19.92
CA ARG A 302 6.07 10.59 -19.98
C ARG A 302 5.02 11.39 -20.74
N PHE A 303 5.02 12.72 -20.60
CA PHE A 303 3.97 13.60 -21.13
C PHE A 303 4.47 14.59 -22.19
N GLY A 304 5.79 14.72 -22.40
CA GLY A 304 6.36 15.61 -23.41
C GLY A 304 5.88 17.06 -23.22
N PRO A 305 5.25 17.69 -24.24
CA PRO A 305 4.77 19.07 -24.14
C PRO A 305 3.61 19.24 -23.13
N ASN A 306 2.94 18.15 -22.74
CA ASN A 306 1.85 18.17 -21.76
C ASN A 306 2.34 18.05 -20.30
N ALA A 307 3.66 18.05 -20.06
CA ALA A 307 4.23 18.09 -18.72
C ALA A 307 3.73 19.33 -17.95
N GLY A 308 3.28 19.14 -16.71
CA GLY A 308 2.69 20.21 -15.88
C GLY A 308 1.18 20.43 -16.11
N ASN A 309 0.53 19.67 -17.00
CA ASN A 309 -0.92 19.73 -17.16
C ASN A 309 -1.62 19.30 -15.85
N PRO A 310 -2.44 20.16 -15.21
CA PRO A 310 -3.09 19.85 -13.92
C PRO A 310 -4.02 18.63 -13.96
N LEU A 311 -4.56 18.29 -15.13
CA LEU A 311 -5.46 17.15 -15.30
C LEU A 311 -4.71 15.81 -15.38
N LEU A 312 -3.42 15.83 -15.74
CA LEU A 312 -2.52 14.67 -15.70
C LEU A 312 -1.84 14.51 -14.35
N GLY A 313 -1.49 15.64 -13.72
CA GLY A 313 -0.69 15.67 -12.50
C GLY A 313 0.76 15.26 -12.76
N ALA A 314 1.47 14.92 -11.68
CA ALA A 314 2.86 14.46 -11.73
C ALA A 314 2.95 13.06 -12.34
N ALA A 315 3.88 12.88 -13.28
CA ALA A 315 4.03 11.65 -14.03
C ALA A 315 4.55 10.49 -13.18
N ASP A 316 4.09 9.29 -13.56
CA ASP A 316 4.50 8.03 -12.98
C ASP A 316 5.25 7.12 -13.97
N TYR A 317 5.93 6.10 -13.41
CA TYR A 317 6.52 5.02 -14.18
C TYR A 317 6.39 3.66 -13.48
N LYS A 318 6.51 2.61 -14.30
CA LYS A 318 6.68 1.23 -13.87
C LYS A 318 7.68 0.57 -14.81
N LEU A 319 8.77 0.02 -14.26
CA LEU A 319 9.89 -0.53 -14.99
C LEU A 319 10.20 -1.94 -14.51
N VAL A 320 10.61 -2.82 -15.42
CA VAL A 320 11.05 -4.20 -15.15
C VAL A 320 12.20 -4.52 -16.10
N HIS A 321 13.24 -5.15 -15.58
CA HIS A 321 14.38 -5.68 -16.34
C HIS A 321 14.73 -7.08 -15.81
N HIS A 322 15.00 -8.01 -16.72
CA HIS A 322 15.49 -9.33 -16.37
C HIS A 322 17.01 -9.35 -16.57
N ALA A 323 17.75 -9.37 -15.46
CA ALA A 323 19.20 -9.30 -15.46
C ALA A 323 19.83 -10.61 -15.95
N SER A 324 21.05 -10.52 -16.47
CA SER A 324 21.82 -11.65 -16.97
C SER A 324 22.11 -12.72 -15.90
N ASN A 325 22.13 -12.34 -14.62
CA ASN A 325 22.30 -13.26 -13.49
C ASN A 325 21.00 -13.98 -13.06
N GLY A 326 19.94 -13.93 -13.88
CA GLY A 326 18.66 -14.60 -13.65
C GLY A 326 17.72 -13.88 -12.69
N ARG A 327 18.11 -12.72 -12.14
CA ARG A 327 17.26 -11.92 -11.25
C ARG A 327 16.36 -10.97 -12.04
N SER A 328 15.21 -10.65 -11.47
CA SER A 328 14.32 -9.61 -12.00
C SER A 328 14.41 -8.37 -11.14
N VAL A 329 14.75 -7.24 -11.78
CA VAL A 329 14.82 -5.91 -11.18
C VAL A 329 13.60 -5.12 -11.60
N TYR A 330 12.93 -4.44 -10.67
CA TYR A 330 11.74 -3.68 -11.00
C TYR A 330 11.56 -2.47 -10.11
N SER A 331 10.81 -1.48 -10.61
CA SER A 331 10.40 -0.32 -9.83
C SER A 331 9.24 -0.68 -8.91
N PHE A 332 9.36 -0.35 -7.63
CA PHE A 332 8.39 -0.60 -6.58
C PHE A 332 8.02 0.73 -5.89
N CYS A 333 6.76 0.84 -5.49
CA CYS A 333 6.23 1.98 -4.74
C CYS A 333 6.72 3.35 -5.28
N MET A 334 6.62 3.57 -6.59
CA MET A 334 7.03 4.85 -7.21
C MET A 334 6.12 6.00 -6.74
N CYS A 335 6.73 7.08 -6.27
CA CYS A 335 6.14 8.24 -5.63
C CYS A 335 6.48 9.50 -6.45
N PRO A 336 5.54 10.01 -7.26
CA PRO A 336 5.75 11.26 -7.99
C PRO A 336 5.86 12.44 -7.01
N GLY A 337 6.76 13.36 -7.30
CA GLY A 337 6.97 14.62 -6.57
C GLY A 337 6.90 14.40 -5.07
N GLY A 338 7.70 13.44 -4.59
CA GLY A 338 7.65 12.92 -3.24
C GLY A 338 9.01 12.91 -2.55
N THR A 339 9.06 12.22 -1.41
CA THR A 339 10.23 12.09 -0.56
C THR A 339 10.56 10.64 -0.30
N VAL A 340 11.84 10.32 -0.23
CA VAL A 340 12.35 9.09 0.38
C VAL A 340 12.29 9.28 1.90
N VAL A 341 11.84 8.28 2.64
CA VAL A 341 11.61 8.39 4.09
C VAL A 341 12.40 7.35 4.89
N ALA A 342 12.87 7.72 6.08
CA ALA A 342 13.41 6.78 7.06
C ALA A 342 12.26 5.96 7.66
N ALA A 343 12.22 4.68 7.31
CA ALA A 343 11.11 3.79 7.60
C ALA A 343 11.46 2.69 8.61
N THR A 344 12.59 2.82 9.32
CA THR A 344 13.01 1.85 10.32
C THR A 344 12.06 1.82 11.51
N SER A 345 11.93 0.65 12.12
CA SER A 345 11.19 0.44 13.37
C SER A 345 12.06 -0.26 14.43
N GLU A 346 13.36 -0.42 14.19
CA GLU A 346 14.29 -1.10 15.09
C GLU A 346 15.54 -0.24 15.30
N ALA A 347 16.06 -0.24 16.54
CA ALA A 347 17.29 0.46 16.87
C ALA A 347 18.49 -0.11 16.10
N GLY A 348 19.44 0.76 15.72
CA GLY A 348 20.65 0.36 15.01
C GLY A 348 20.41 -0.20 13.60
N ARG A 349 19.34 0.25 12.93
CA ARG A 349 18.91 -0.22 11.61
C ARG A 349 18.39 0.91 10.74
N VAL A 350 18.75 0.89 9.46
CA VAL A 350 18.26 1.82 8.42
C VAL A 350 17.37 1.07 7.45
N VAL A 351 16.22 1.67 7.14
CA VAL A 351 15.26 1.18 6.13
C VAL A 351 14.75 2.40 5.38
N THR A 352 14.64 2.27 4.06
CA THR A 352 14.00 3.28 3.21
C THR A 352 12.58 2.87 2.79
N ASN A 353 11.75 3.88 2.53
CA ASN A 353 10.51 3.79 1.77
C ASN A 353 10.27 5.13 1.05
N GLY A 354 9.08 5.33 0.48
CA GLY A 354 8.72 6.54 -0.23
C GLY A 354 7.34 7.03 0.11
N MET A 355 7.18 8.35 0.05
CA MET A 355 5.97 9.08 0.41
C MET A 355 5.76 10.21 -0.58
N SER A 356 4.50 10.61 -0.80
CA SER A 356 4.18 11.86 -1.47
C SER A 356 3.01 12.54 -0.75
N GLN A 357 2.98 13.87 -0.80
CA GLN A 357 1.77 14.61 -0.46
C GLN A 357 0.75 14.50 -1.59
N TYR A 358 -0.51 14.86 -1.31
CA TYR A 358 -1.56 14.87 -2.34
C TYR A 358 -1.20 15.80 -3.53
N SER A 359 -0.48 16.89 -3.28
CA SER A 359 0.00 17.80 -4.33
C SER A 359 1.03 17.17 -5.28
N ARG A 360 1.78 16.15 -4.83
CA ARG A 360 2.91 15.55 -5.56
C ARG A 360 3.83 16.59 -6.20
N ASN A 361 4.20 17.61 -5.43
CA ASN A 361 4.92 18.79 -5.93
C ASN A 361 6.33 18.95 -5.34
N GLU A 362 6.86 17.92 -4.66
CA GLU A 362 8.27 17.93 -4.26
C GLU A 362 9.18 17.83 -5.48
N ARG A 363 10.45 18.20 -5.29
CA ARG A 363 11.42 18.31 -6.38
C ARG A 363 11.68 17.00 -7.12
N ASN A 364 11.63 15.87 -6.41
CA ASN A 364 12.08 14.59 -6.93
C ASN A 364 10.93 13.60 -7.15
N ALA A 365 11.02 12.83 -8.24
CA ALA A 365 10.37 11.53 -8.34
C ALA A 365 11.23 10.51 -7.60
N ASN A 366 10.61 9.56 -6.89
CA ASN A 366 11.36 8.45 -6.30
C ASN A 366 10.68 7.08 -6.45
N SER A 367 11.44 6.00 -6.45
CA SER A 367 10.92 4.62 -6.36
C SER A 367 11.93 3.68 -5.74
N GLY A 368 11.47 2.58 -5.14
CA GLY A 368 12.35 1.45 -4.88
C GLY A 368 12.76 0.80 -6.21
N ILE A 369 14.04 0.58 -6.44
CA ILE A 369 14.57 -0.29 -7.50
C ILE A 369 15.02 -1.56 -6.82
N VAL A 370 14.19 -2.59 -6.91
CA VAL A 370 14.27 -3.77 -6.06
C VAL A 370 14.43 -5.05 -6.87
N VAL A 371 15.05 -6.04 -6.24
CA VAL A 371 15.37 -7.34 -6.80
C VAL A 371 14.67 -8.43 -5.99
N GLY A 372 14.10 -9.41 -6.69
CA GLY A 372 13.46 -10.57 -6.05
C GLY A 372 14.44 -11.44 -5.26
N ILE A 373 14.08 -11.71 -4.00
CA ILE A 373 14.79 -12.61 -3.08
C ILE A 373 13.88 -13.79 -2.75
N THR A 374 14.43 -14.98 -2.77
CA THR A 374 13.73 -16.24 -2.50
C THR A 374 14.27 -16.91 -1.23
N PRO A 375 13.53 -17.84 -0.59
CA PRO A 375 14.03 -18.60 0.55
C PRO A 375 15.37 -19.33 0.30
N GLY A 376 15.72 -19.65 -0.95
CA GLY A 376 17.04 -20.20 -1.28
C GLY A 376 18.21 -19.24 -1.00
N ASP A 377 17.94 -17.94 -0.96
CA ASP A 377 18.94 -16.89 -0.66
C ASP A 377 19.13 -16.66 0.85
N TYR A 378 18.25 -17.22 1.68
CA TYR A 378 18.26 -17.14 3.14
C TYR A 378 17.77 -18.48 3.74
N PRO A 379 18.50 -19.59 3.53
CA PRO A 379 18.08 -20.88 4.02
C PRO A 379 17.97 -20.88 5.56
N GLY A 380 17.00 -21.61 6.09
CA GLY A 380 16.79 -21.73 7.54
C GLY A 380 15.33 -21.99 7.90
N ASP A 381 14.99 -21.62 9.12
CA ASP A 381 13.62 -21.67 9.64
C ASP A 381 12.70 -20.64 8.95
N PRO A 382 11.37 -20.67 9.20
CA PRO A 382 10.44 -19.72 8.60
C PRO A 382 10.76 -18.23 8.84
N LEU A 383 11.53 -17.89 9.86
CA LEU A 383 11.93 -16.53 10.21
C LEU A 383 13.27 -16.11 9.58
N ALA A 384 13.96 -16.98 8.83
CA ALA A 384 15.25 -16.68 8.22
C ALA A 384 15.24 -15.43 7.31
N GLY A 385 14.11 -15.15 6.64
CA GLY A 385 13.93 -13.93 5.85
C GLY A 385 13.95 -12.64 6.71
N ILE A 386 13.46 -12.69 7.95
CA ILE A 386 13.54 -11.58 8.91
C ILE A 386 15.00 -11.35 9.31
N ALA A 387 15.74 -12.43 9.59
CA ALA A 387 17.17 -12.34 9.92
C ALA A 387 17.98 -11.74 8.76
N PHE A 388 17.67 -12.14 7.51
CA PHE A 388 18.25 -11.56 6.31
C PHE A 388 17.97 -10.05 6.21
N GLN A 389 16.73 -9.62 6.41
CA GLN A 389 16.40 -8.19 6.42
C GLN A 389 17.18 -7.44 7.50
N ARG A 390 17.18 -7.94 8.75
CA ARG A 390 17.91 -7.31 9.87
C ARG A 390 19.40 -7.16 9.60
N LYS A 391 20.04 -8.16 8.97
CA LYS A 391 21.46 -8.12 8.58
C LYS A 391 21.75 -6.90 7.70
N TRP A 392 20.98 -6.74 6.62
CA TRP A 392 21.24 -5.67 5.66
C TRP A 392 20.79 -4.30 6.16
N GLU A 393 19.74 -4.23 6.98
CA GLU A 393 19.34 -3.00 7.65
C GLU A 393 20.39 -2.50 8.66
N SER A 394 21.02 -3.41 9.41
CA SER A 394 22.12 -3.08 10.33
C SER A 394 23.37 -2.67 9.56
N ARG A 395 23.70 -3.37 8.46
CA ARG A 395 24.81 -2.99 7.60
C ARG A 395 24.63 -1.61 7.00
N ALA A 396 23.41 -1.27 6.56
CA ALA A 396 23.10 0.07 6.08
C ALA A 396 23.23 1.13 7.18
N PHE A 397 22.85 0.84 8.42
CA PHE A 397 23.04 1.75 9.55
C PHE A 397 24.52 2.03 9.82
N GLU A 398 25.38 1.00 9.80
CA GLU A 398 26.83 1.15 9.94
C GLU A 398 27.42 2.03 8.84
N LEU A 399 27.12 1.72 7.57
CA LEU A 399 27.60 2.47 6.41
C LEU A 399 27.01 3.88 6.32
N GLY A 400 25.85 4.10 6.93
CA GLY A 400 25.26 5.41 7.14
C GLY A 400 25.99 6.26 8.18
N GLY A 401 26.88 5.68 8.99
CA GLY A 401 27.63 6.37 10.04
C GLY A 401 27.07 6.17 11.45
N GLY A 402 26.21 5.16 11.66
CA GLY A 402 25.73 4.79 12.99
C GLY A 402 24.79 5.80 13.65
N ASN A 403 24.21 6.70 12.87
CA ASN A 403 23.40 7.82 13.35
C ASN A 403 22.03 7.92 12.65
N TYR A 404 21.56 6.89 11.95
CA TYR A 404 20.33 6.88 11.12
C TYR A 404 20.36 7.67 9.81
N ASN A 405 21.48 8.30 9.45
CA ASN A 405 21.69 8.65 8.05
C ASN A 405 21.66 7.38 7.19
N ALA A 406 21.15 7.49 5.98
CA ALA A 406 21.19 6.40 5.02
C ALA A 406 22.51 6.44 4.21
N PRO A 407 23.12 5.30 3.88
CA PRO A 407 24.20 5.29 2.90
C PRO A 407 23.62 5.68 1.53
N GLY A 408 24.35 6.45 0.74
CA GLY A 408 23.92 6.86 -0.59
C GLY A 408 25.05 6.97 -1.60
N GLN A 409 24.71 6.94 -2.88
CA GLN A 409 25.66 7.01 -3.97
C GLN A 409 24.98 7.56 -5.22
N LEU A 410 25.72 8.31 -6.03
CA LEU A 410 25.27 8.76 -7.33
C LEU A 410 25.16 7.57 -8.28
N VAL A 411 24.11 7.56 -9.11
CA VAL A 411 23.85 6.48 -10.08
C VAL A 411 25.03 6.29 -11.02
N GLY A 412 25.63 7.38 -11.50
CA GLY A 412 26.81 7.31 -12.37
C GLY A 412 28.02 6.65 -11.71
N ASP A 413 28.27 6.97 -10.44
CA ASP A 413 29.37 6.41 -9.67
C ASP A 413 29.12 4.93 -9.30
N PHE A 414 27.87 4.57 -8.99
CA PHE A 414 27.46 3.18 -8.75
C PHE A 414 27.64 2.29 -9.98
N ILE A 415 27.29 2.80 -11.17
CA ILE A 415 27.53 2.13 -12.45
C ILE A 415 29.04 2.02 -12.73
N ALA A 416 29.79 3.08 -12.44
CA ALA A 416 31.25 3.12 -12.62
C ALA A 416 32.05 2.39 -11.52
N GLN A 417 31.38 1.76 -10.54
CA GLN A 417 32.01 1.03 -9.43
C GLN A 417 33.01 1.85 -8.62
N ARG A 418 32.65 3.09 -8.29
CA ARG A 418 33.46 3.97 -7.46
C ARG A 418 32.59 4.69 -6.41
N PRO A 419 33.12 5.03 -5.22
CA PRO A 419 32.36 5.75 -4.22
C PRO A 419 32.04 7.17 -4.67
N SER A 420 30.88 7.68 -4.28
CA SER A 420 30.57 9.11 -4.42
C SER A 420 31.16 9.90 -3.26
N THR A 421 31.75 11.06 -3.55
CA THR A 421 32.36 11.96 -2.54
C THR A 421 31.65 13.30 -2.42
N LYS A 422 30.80 13.63 -3.39
CA LYS A 422 30.01 14.87 -3.43
C LYS A 422 28.67 14.63 -4.12
N LEU A 423 27.65 15.39 -3.73
CA LEU A 423 26.36 15.40 -4.40
C LEU A 423 26.44 16.14 -5.74
N GLY A 424 25.55 15.76 -6.66
CA GLY A 424 25.32 16.46 -7.92
C GLY A 424 24.12 17.40 -7.84
N VAL A 425 23.44 17.59 -8.98
CA VAL A 425 22.27 18.48 -9.05
C VAL A 425 21.03 17.94 -8.31
N VAL A 426 20.91 16.62 -8.15
CA VAL A 426 19.81 15.99 -7.41
C VAL A 426 20.23 15.87 -5.94
N LEU A 427 19.44 16.49 -5.06
CA LEU A 427 19.64 16.39 -3.63
C LEU A 427 18.74 15.29 -3.08
N PRO A 428 19.25 14.36 -2.25
CA PRO A 428 18.42 13.32 -1.66
C PRO A 428 17.40 13.93 -0.71
N SER A 429 16.18 13.39 -0.73
CA SER A 429 15.09 13.83 0.16
C SER A 429 15.04 13.06 1.47
N TYR A 430 15.78 11.95 1.60
CA TYR A 430 15.84 11.18 2.83
C TYR A 430 16.34 12.03 4.00
N THR A 431 15.50 12.11 5.02
CA THR A 431 15.84 12.65 6.33
C THR A 431 15.93 11.50 7.33
N PRO A 432 16.95 11.43 8.20
CA PRO A 432 17.71 12.60 8.71
C PRO A 432 18.84 13.12 7.83
N GLY A 433 19.37 12.29 6.95
CA GLY A 433 20.43 12.68 6.02
C GLY A 433 21.00 11.48 5.28
N VAL A 434 21.87 11.76 4.31
CA VAL A 434 22.53 10.74 3.49
C VAL A 434 24.04 10.87 3.64
N THR A 435 24.70 9.76 3.93
CA THR A 435 26.16 9.63 3.98
C THR A 435 26.62 9.03 2.66
N LEU A 436 27.34 9.82 1.85
CA LEU A 436 27.84 9.36 0.56
C LEU A 436 28.97 8.34 0.72
N GLY A 437 28.96 7.30 -0.12
CA GLY A 437 29.98 6.28 -0.13
C GLY A 437 29.80 5.29 -1.27
N ASP A 438 30.14 4.03 -1.01
CA ASP A 438 29.94 2.90 -1.92
C ASP A 438 28.83 1.98 -1.40
N LEU A 439 27.78 1.80 -2.19
CA LEU A 439 26.65 0.93 -1.87
C LEU A 439 26.93 -0.55 -2.12
N SER A 440 28.06 -0.92 -2.74
CA SER A 440 28.36 -2.31 -3.09
C SER A 440 28.38 -3.25 -1.88
N ALA A 441 28.61 -2.74 -0.66
CA ALA A 441 28.60 -3.52 0.58
C ALA A 441 27.29 -3.43 1.38
N THR A 442 26.21 -2.86 0.82
CA THR A 442 24.93 -2.65 1.53
C THR A 442 23.89 -3.75 1.31
N LEU A 443 24.05 -4.56 0.26
CA LEU A 443 23.18 -5.67 -0.13
C LEU A 443 24.04 -6.81 -0.72
N PRO A 444 23.50 -8.02 -0.93
CA PRO A 444 24.26 -9.11 -1.54
C PRO A 444 24.75 -8.77 -2.95
N ASP A 445 25.90 -9.31 -3.36
CA ASP A 445 26.53 -9.04 -4.66
C ASP A 445 25.58 -9.26 -5.83
N TYR A 446 24.80 -10.35 -5.83
CA TYR A 446 23.84 -10.64 -6.90
C TYR A 446 22.72 -9.58 -7.04
N VAL A 447 22.38 -8.86 -5.95
CA VAL A 447 21.45 -7.73 -5.98
C VAL A 447 22.14 -6.51 -6.57
N ILE A 448 23.35 -6.22 -6.12
CA ILE A 448 24.17 -5.09 -6.59
C ILE A 448 24.39 -5.19 -8.09
N GLU A 449 24.84 -6.35 -8.58
CA GLU A 449 25.06 -6.63 -10.00
C GLU A 449 23.78 -6.43 -10.83
N ALA A 450 22.66 -6.99 -10.38
CA ALA A 450 21.40 -6.91 -11.09
C ALA A 450 20.91 -5.45 -11.20
N VAL A 451 20.95 -4.69 -10.10
CA VAL A 451 20.57 -3.26 -10.11
C VAL A 451 21.50 -2.46 -11.03
N ARG A 452 22.80 -2.72 -10.98
CA ARG A 452 23.79 -2.04 -11.83
C ARG A 452 23.53 -2.28 -13.32
N GLU A 453 23.16 -3.50 -13.69
CA GLU A 453 22.76 -3.85 -15.06
C GLU A 453 21.43 -3.19 -15.47
N ALA A 454 20.46 -3.13 -14.57
CA ALA A 454 19.12 -2.64 -14.86
C ALA A 454 19.06 -1.12 -15.11
N LEU A 455 19.92 -0.32 -14.46
CA LEU A 455 19.89 1.14 -14.57
C LEU A 455 20.11 1.64 -16.02
N PRO A 456 21.16 1.22 -16.76
CA PRO A 456 21.29 1.51 -18.19
C PRO A 456 20.17 0.92 -19.06
N ALA A 457 19.55 -0.19 -18.65
CA ALA A 457 18.41 -0.75 -19.38
C ALA A 457 17.16 0.15 -19.23
N PHE A 458 16.92 0.69 -18.04
CA PHE A 458 15.84 1.62 -17.77
C PHE A 458 15.99 2.97 -18.50
N GLU A 459 17.22 3.45 -18.70
CA GLU A 459 17.52 4.62 -19.55
C GLU A 459 16.91 4.51 -20.96
N LYS A 460 16.88 3.30 -21.53
CA LYS A 460 16.29 3.06 -22.87
C LYS A 460 14.78 3.26 -22.90
N THR A 461 14.12 3.17 -21.74
CA THR A 461 12.66 3.36 -21.60
C THR A 461 12.33 4.78 -21.16
N ILE A 462 13.12 5.34 -20.25
CA ILE A 462 12.98 6.72 -19.75
C ILE A 462 14.34 7.38 -19.90
N LYS A 463 14.48 8.24 -20.91
CA LYS A 463 15.71 8.98 -21.14
C LYS A 463 16.06 9.85 -19.93
N GLY A 464 17.30 9.75 -19.46
CA GLY A 464 17.82 10.39 -18.25
C GLY A 464 17.63 9.58 -16.96
N PHE A 465 17.06 8.37 -17.02
CA PHE A 465 16.94 7.50 -15.84
C PHE A 465 18.30 7.04 -15.28
N ALA A 466 19.31 6.87 -16.12
CA ALA A 466 20.68 6.56 -15.70
C ALA A 466 21.56 7.84 -15.61
N MET A 467 20.96 9.02 -15.43
CA MET A 467 21.72 10.26 -15.28
C MET A 467 22.73 10.13 -14.14
N HIS A 468 23.95 10.64 -14.35
CA HIS A 468 25.04 10.52 -13.38
C HIS A 468 24.62 10.98 -11.98
N ASP A 469 23.98 12.15 -11.91
CA ASP A 469 23.65 12.84 -10.66
C ASP A 469 22.38 12.33 -9.96
N ALA A 470 21.65 11.36 -10.53
CA ALA A 470 20.56 10.71 -9.80
C ALA A 470 21.12 9.99 -8.57
N VAL A 471 20.31 9.88 -7.50
CA VAL A 471 20.81 9.40 -6.21
C VAL A 471 20.15 8.07 -5.86
N LEU A 472 20.96 7.07 -5.50
CA LEU A 472 20.54 5.86 -4.80
C LEU A 472 20.69 6.08 -3.29
N THR A 473 19.67 5.74 -2.52
CA THR A 473 19.60 5.99 -1.07
C THR A 473 19.10 4.77 -0.29
N GLY A 474 19.89 4.42 0.74
CA GLY A 474 19.58 3.44 1.79
C GLY A 474 19.15 2.06 1.29
N VAL A 475 18.59 1.23 2.16
CA VAL A 475 18.11 -0.11 1.77
C VAL A 475 16.60 -0.22 1.92
N GLU A 476 15.93 -0.56 0.83
CA GLU A 476 14.49 -0.85 0.80
C GLU A 476 14.31 -2.35 1.04
N THR A 477 14.18 -2.77 2.29
CA THR A 477 14.21 -4.19 2.68
C THR A 477 12.84 -4.80 2.97
N ARG A 478 11.80 -3.97 3.06
CA ARG A 478 10.48 -4.35 3.58
C ARG A 478 9.37 -4.12 2.55
N THR A 479 9.53 -4.70 1.35
CA THR A 479 8.57 -4.54 0.25
C THR A 479 7.31 -5.40 0.36
N SER A 480 7.40 -6.50 1.13
CA SER A 480 6.30 -7.40 1.48
C SER A 480 6.75 -8.30 2.64
N SER A 481 5.84 -9.09 3.21
CA SER A 481 6.22 -9.99 4.31
C SER A 481 7.23 -11.06 3.88
N PRO A 482 8.29 -11.27 4.68
CA PRO A 482 9.23 -12.39 4.53
C PRO A 482 8.65 -13.70 5.10
N VAL A 483 7.48 -13.66 5.75
CA VAL A 483 6.82 -14.80 6.38
C VAL A 483 5.39 -14.91 5.86
N ARG A 484 4.94 -16.13 5.64
CA ARG A 484 3.54 -16.48 5.41
C ARG A 484 2.99 -17.12 6.68
N ILE A 485 2.02 -16.48 7.32
CA ILE A 485 1.25 -17.12 8.39
C ILE A 485 0.07 -17.81 7.69
N LYS A 486 0.20 -19.10 7.39
CA LYS A 486 -0.73 -19.77 6.49
C LYS A 486 -2.11 -19.93 7.14
N ARG A 487 -3.14 -19.65 6.36
CA ARG A 487 -4.54 -19.83 6.70
C ARG A 487 -5.27 -20.67 5.65
N ASP A 488 -6.34 -21.33 6.06
CA ASP A 488 -7.21 -22.12 5.18
C ASP A 488 -8.32 -21.26 4.54
N GLU A 489 -9.26 -21.90 3.84
CA GLU A 489 -10.40 -21.24 3.20
C GLU A 489 -11.39 -20.61 4.21
N SER A 490 -11.34 -21.00 5.48
CA SER A 490 -12.09 -20.37 6.58
C SER A 490 -11.39 -19.12 7.13
N TYR A 491 -10.26 -18.72 6.53
CA TYR A 491 -9.40 -17.62 6.95
C TYR A 491 -8.70 -17.85 8.30
N GLN A 492 -8.78 -19.04 8.87
CA GLN A 492 -8.12 -19.39 10.14
C GLN A 492 -6.75 -20.00 9.93
N SER A 493 -5.85 -19.81 10.90
CA SER A 493 -4.55 -20.46 10.93
C SER A 493 -4.69 -21.98 10.86
N LEU A 494 -3.81 -22.65 10.10
CA LEU A 494 -3.87 -24.09 9.88
C LEU A 494 -3.87 -24.95 11.15
N ASN A 495 -3.30 -24.45 12.24
CA ASN A 495 -3.15 -25.20 13.49
C ASN A 495 -3.54 -24.42 14.75
N ALA A 496 -4.18 -23.26 14.59
CA ALA A 496 -4.68 -22.44 15.70
C ALA A 496 -6.07 -21.90 15.36
N LYS A 497 -7.11 -22.66 15.71
CA LYS A 497 -8.51 -22.27 15.52
C LYS A 497 -8.79 -20.99 16.30
N GLY A 498 -9.52 -20.07 15.67
CA GLY A 498 -9.83 -18.76 16.23
C GLY A 498 -8.76 -17.68 15.95
N LEU A 499 -7.59 -18.06 15.41
CA LEU A 499 -6.60 -17.11 14.92
C LEU A 499 -6.81 -16.88 13.43
N TYR A 500 -7.00 -15.63 13.01
CA TYR A 500 -7.25 -15.23 11.62
C TYR A 500 -6.07 -14.39 11.10
N PRO A 501 -5.05 -15.01 10.48
CA PRO A 501 -3.93 -14.27 9.89
C PRO A 501 -4.42 -13.39 8.74
N ALA A 502 -4.08 -12.10 8.77
CA ALA A 502 -4.63 -11.13 7.82
C ALA A 502 -3.60 -10.09 7.33
N GLY A 503 -3.92 -9.51 6.17
CA GLY A 503 -3.21 -8.40 5.56
C GLY A 503 -1.80 -8.76 5.12
N GLU A 504 -0.97 -7.72 5.01
CA GLU A 504 0.38 -7.84 4.47
C GLU A 504 1.30 -8.63 5.40
N GLY A 505 1.12 -8.54 6.72
CA GLY A 505 1.92 -9.27 7.72
C GLY A 505 1.79 -10.78 7.58
N ALA A 506 0.56 -11.28 7.38
CA ALA A 506 0.32 -12.68 7.07
C ALA A 506 0.71 -13.07 5.63
N GLY A 507 1.02 -12.08 4.78
CA GLY A 507 1.43 -12.23 3.39
C GLY A 507 0.29 -12.18 2.37
N TYR A 508 -0.97 -11.96 2.77
CA TYR A 508 -2.16 -12.07 1.90
C TYR A 508 -2.52 -10.76 1.18
N ALA A 509 -1.78 -9.69 1.43
CA ALA A 509 -1.91 -8.40 0.76
C ALA A 509 -0.53 -7.81 0.42
N GLY A 510 -0.50 -6.76 -0.40
CA GLY A 510 0.74 -6.06 -0.82
C GLY A 510 0.56 -4.56 -1.02
N GLY A 511 -0.41 -3.95 -0.33
CA GLY A 511 -0.74 -2.53 -0.42
C GLY A 511 -2.07 -2.20 0.24
N ILE A 512 -2.35 -0.90 0.40
CA ILE A 512 -3.49 -0.37 1.17
C ILE A 512 -4.82 -1.01 0.74
N MET A 513 -5.12 -0.97 -0.56
CA MET A 513 -6.37 -1.50 -1.12
C MET A 513 -6.52 -3.01 -0.88
N SER A 514 -5.50 -3.81 -1.23
CA SER A 514 -5.55 -5.26 -1.01
C SER A 514 -5.63 -5.63 0.48
N ALA A 515 -4.98 -4.87 1.36
CA ALA A 515 -5.01 -5.13 2.79
C ALA A 515 -6.39 -4.79 3.38
N ALA A 516 -7.00 -3.69 2.93
CA ALA A 516 -8.36 -3.33 3.31
C ALA A 516 -9.39 -4.37 2.84
N ILE A 517 -9.29 -4.84 1.59
CA ILE A 517 -10.13 -5.93 1.06
C ILE A 517 -9.98 -7.19 1.92
N ASP A 518 -8.75 -7.61 2.22
CA ASP A 518 -8.49 -8.76 3.08
C ASP A 518 -9.09 -8.58 4.49
N GLY A 519 -9.06 -7.35 5.01
CA GLY A 519 -9.73 -7.00 6.27
C GLY A 519 -11.24 -7.19 6.24
N ILE A 520 -11.91 -6.82 5.14
CA ILE A 520 -13.35 -7.05 4.94
C ILE A 520 -13.63 -8.55 4.92
N GLU A 521 -12.89 -9.31 4.10
CA GLU A 521 -13.09 -10.76 3.97
C GLU A 521 -12.88 -11.50 5.29
N VAL A 522 -11.85 -11.12 6.05
CA VAL A 522 -11.59 -11.72 7.38
C VAL A 522 -12.68 -11.35 8.38
N ALA A 523 -13.20 -10.11 8.36
CA ALA A 523 -14.33 -9.74 9.22
C ALA A 523 -15.60 -10.54 8.88
N GLU A 524 -15.87 -10.79 7.61
CA GLU A 524 -16.96 -11.66 7.17
C GLU A 524 -16.78 -13.08 7.70
N ALA A 525 -15.56 -13.64 7.60
CA ALA A 525 -15.26 -14.98 8.10
C ALA A 525 -15.42 -15.09 9.63
N VAL A 526 -14.91 -14.09 10.38
CA VAL A 526 -15.09 -14.01 11.83
C VAL A 526 -16.57 -13.92 12.20
N ALA A 527 -17.31 -13.02 11.55
CA ALA A 527 -18.73 -12.82 11.82
C ALA A 527 -19.55 -14.08 11.57
N LEU A 528 -19.29 -14.78 10.45
CA LEU A 528 -19.94 -16.04 10.13
C LEU A 528 -19.57 -17.17 11.10
N ASP A 529 -18.36 -17.18 11.67
CA ASP A 529 -17.99 -18.18 12.67
C ASP A 529 -18.64 -17.91 14.03
N MET A 530 -18.78 -16.64 14.42
CA MET A 530 -19.37 -16.22 15.69
C MET A 530 -20.90 -16.41 15.78
N VAL A 531 -21.59 -16.56 14.64
CA VAL A 531 -23.06 -16.76 14.59
C VAL A 531 -23.47 -18.21 14.35
N LYS A 532 -22.51 -19.13 14.24
CA LYS A 532 -22.77 -20.57 14.27
C LYS A 532 -22.98 -21.03 15.69
#